data_AF-A0A0M3IHD0-F1
#
_entry.id   AF-A0A0M3IHD0-F1
#
_cell.length_a   1.000
_cell.length_b   1.000
_cell.length_c   1.000
_cell.angle_alpha   90.00
_cell.angle_beta   90.00
_cell.angle_gamma   90.00
#
_symmetry.space_group_name_H-M   'P 1'
#
loop_
_entity.id
_entity.type
_entity.pdbx_description
1 polymer ?
#
loop_
_entity_poly.entity_id
_entity_poly.type
_entity_poly.pdbx_seq_one_letter_code
_entity_poly.pdbx_strand_id
1 'polypeptide(L)'
;MTTNLKKPIAFEILYEDNYCRLLTSCLIIKKYFFPTAKDKIIEMKQIQRVFFKKQEIPSDLLKAKDWGMTASPIWWACDFARGFHGKDSNYYNVVIDTGTRIMKGFSVVSIGDFLSQLRPLVDNEKFISDILPSCSDRIIQKSSQSSQRNEETKTPL
;
A
#
# COMPACT_ATOMS: atom_id res chain seq x y z
N MET A 1 20.75 40.96 2.80
CA MET A 1 19.53 40.35 2.23
C MET A 1 19.48 38.91 2.71
N THR A 2 18.74 38.65 3.78
CA THR A 2 18.59 37.31 4.37
C THR A 2 17.63 36.50 3.51
N THR A 3 18.15 35.51 2.79
CA THR A 3 17.32 34.56 2.06
C THR A 3 16.54 33.71 3.07
N ASN A 4 15.23 33.90 3.10
CA ASN A 4 14.29 32.97 3.73
C ASN A 4 14.37 31.64 2.95
N LEU A 5 15.29 30.76 3.35
CA LEU A 5 15.20 29.36 3.00
C LEU A 5 14.00 28.79 3.74
N LYS A 6 12.84 28.78 3.08
CA LYS A 6 11.75 27.85 3.43
C LYS A 6 12.40 26.48 3.57
N LYS A 7 12.50 25.96 4.80
CA LYS A 7 12.82 24.55 5.05
C LYS A 7 11.95 23.74 4.07
N PRO A 8 12.52 22.86 3.22
CA PRO A 8 11.68 22.01 2.41
C PRO A 8 10.80 21.22 3.36
N ILE A 9 9.48 21.33 3.19
CA ILE A 9 8.40 20.81 4.03
C ILE A 9 8.42 19.25 4.15
N ALA A 10 9.48 18.60 3.67
CA ALA A 10 9.38 17.32 3.00
C ALA A 10 9.88 16.09 3.77
N PHE A 11 10.21 16.17 5.07
CA PHE A 11 10.79 15.00 5.79
C PHE A 11 10.44 14.88 7.28
N GLU A 12 9.34 15.49 7.75
CA GLU A 12 8.87 15.21 9.11
C GLU A 12 8.36 13.76 9.19
N ILE A 13 8.80 13.02 10.21
CA ILE A 13 8.35 11.65 10.49
C ILE A 13 7.04 11.73 11.26
N LEU A 14 5.96 11.24 10.64
CA LEU A 14 4.63 11.23 11.23
C LEU A 14 4.34 9.92 11.98
N TYR A 15 4.90 8.82 11.47
CA TYR A 15 4.77 7.49 12.08
C TYR A 15 5.99 6.64 11.71
N GLU A 16 6.43 5.79 12.62
CA GLU A 16 7.48 4.80 12.36
C GLU A 16 7.29 3.56 13.21
N ASP A 17 7.43 2.38 12.59
CA ASP A 17 7.51 1.09 13.27
C ASP A 17 8.62 0.22 12.66
N ASN A 18 8.66 -1.07 13.01
CA ASN A 18 9.68 -2.00 12.52
C ASN A 18 9.65 -2.24 10.99
N TYR A 19 8.53 -1.95 10.33
CA TYR A 19 8.28 -2.35 8.94
C TYR A 19 8.10 -1.15 8.01
N CYS A 20 7.75 0.02 8.52
CA CYS A 20 7.60 1.21 7.70
C CYS A 20 7.95 2.50 8.45
N ARG A 21 8.12 3.56 7.66
CA ARG A 21 8.23 4.94 8.12
C ARG A 21 7.36 5.81 7.21
N LEU A 22 6.45 6.57 7.80
CA LEU A 22 5.60 7.52 7.12
C LEU A 22 6.16 8.93 7.34
N LEU A 23 6.39 9.63 6.24
CA LEU A 23 6.76 11.03 6.22
C LEU A 23 5.67 11.83 5.51
N THR A 24 5.68 13.16 5.67
CA THR A 24 4.72 14.06 5.00
C THR A 24 4.68 13.90 3.47
N SER A 25 5.80 13.50 2.85
CA SER A 25 5.95 13.41 1.39
C SER A 25 5.97 11.99 0.84
N CYS A 26 6.35 11.00 1.65
CA CYS A 26 6.54 9.62 1.20
C CYS A 26 6.36 8.57 2.30
N LEU A 27 6.03 7.36 1.86
CA LEU A 27 5.97 6.15 2.65
C LEU A 27 7.21 5.33 2.31
N ILE A 28 7.97 4.98 3.34
CA ILE A 28 9.13 4.09 3.25
C ILE A 28 8.70 2.74 3.80
N ILE A 29 8.75 1.70 2.97
CA ILE A 29 8.59 0.31 3.37
C ILE A 29 9.97 -0.27 3.61
N LYS A 30 10.25 -0.68 4.85
CA LYS A 30 11.55 -1.17 5.28
C LYS A 30 11.78 -2.58 4.74
N LYS A 31 13.04 -2.93 4.43
CA LYS A 31 13.44 -4.29 4.05
C LYS A 31 12.58 -4.91 2.93
N TYR A 32 12.28 -4.13 1.90
CA TYR A 32 11.35 -4.52 0.84
C TYR A 32 11.99 -5.43 -0.22
N PHE A 33 13.17 -5.08 -0.72
CA PHE A 33 13.78 -5.76 -1.85
C PHE A 33 14.61 -6.98 -1.44
N PHE A 34 14.15 -8.17 -1.81
CA PHE A 34 14.95 -9.40 -1.70
C PHE A 34 16.06 -9.45 -2.75
N PRO A 35 17.29 -9.92 -2.42
CA PRO A 35 17.78 -10.32 -1.10
C PRO A 35 18.40 -9.17 -0.29
N THR A 36 18.53 -7.98 -0.90
CA THR A 36 19.31 -6.87 -0.34
C THR A 36 18.75 -6.22 0.92
N ALA A 37 17.49 -6.50 1.27
CA ALA A 37 16.73 -5.82 2.31
C ALA A 37 16.74 -4.27 2.17
N LYS A 38 16.90 -3.75 0.95
CA LYS A 38 16.78 -2.33 0.67
C LYS A 38 15.33 -1.87 0.85
N ASP A 39 15.17 -0.65 1.33
CA ASP A 39 13.87 -0.03 1.53
C ASP A 39 13.24 0.36 0.19
N LYS A 40 11.90 0.39 0.16
CA LYS A 40 11.12 0.91 -0.96
C LYS A 40 10.49 2.23 -0.54
N ILE A 41 10.76 3.28 -1.33
CA ILE A 41 10.13 4.59 -1.17
C ILE A 41 8.94 4.68 -2.14
N ILE A 42 7.80 5.18 -1.64
CA ILE A 42 6.58 5.48 -2.39
C ILE A 42 6.20 6.92 -2.08
N GLU A 43 6.13 7.79 -3.08
CA GLU A 43 5.65 9.16 -2.88
C GLU A 43 4.14 9.15 -2.61
N MET A 44 3.64 10.06 -1.76
CA MET A 44 2.20 10.13 -1.43
C MET A 44 1.32 10.19 -2.69
N LYS A 45 1.73 10.99 -3.68
CA LYS A 45 1.02 11.16 -4.96
C LYS A 45 0.92 9.87 -5.81
N GLN A 46 1.76 8.88 -5.54
CA GLN A 46 1.74 7.60 -6.24
C GLN A 46 0.72 6.64 -5.64
N ILE A 47 0.21 6.89 -4.44
CA ILE A 47 -0.75 6.01 -3.76
C ILE A 47 -2.13 6.17 -4.43
N GLN A 48 -2.58 5.09 -5.07
CA GLN A 48 -3.90 5.01 -5.68
C GLN A 48 -4.91 4.35 -4.74
N ARG A 49 -4.51 3.30 -4.01
CA ARG A 49 -5.32 2.61 -3.01
C ARG A 49 -4.47 2.09 -1.87
N VAL A 50 -5.08 2.03 -0.69
CA VAL A 50 -4.52 1.49 0.54
C VAL A 50 -5.45 0.39 1.03
N PHE A 51 -5.04 -0.85 0.89
CA PHE A 51 -5.75 -1.99 1.46
C PHE A 51 -5.13 -2.32 2.82
N PHE A 52 -5.96 -2.63 3.81
CA PHE A 52 -5.46 -3.08 5.10
C PHE A 52 -6.38 -4.13 5.71
N LYS A 53 -5.79 -5.17 6.30
CA LYS A 53 -6.51 -6.26 6.96
C LYS A 53 -5.74 -6.70 8.19
N LYS A 54 -6.42 -7.03 9.30
CA LYS A 54 -5.75 -7.63 10.46
C LYS A 54 -5.07 -8.94 10.06
N GLN A 55 -3.88 -9.21 10.57
CA GLN A 55 -3.15 -10.44 10.25
C GLN A 55 -3.84 -11.66 10.86
N GLU A 56 -4.21 -12.61 10.00
CA GLU A 56 -4.88 -13.85 10.41
C GLU A 56 -4.28 -15.06 9.69
N ILE A 57 -3.57 -15.90 10.44
CA ILE A 57 -2.73 -16.97 9.90
C ILE A 57 -3.48 -17.97 8.98
N PRO A 58 -4.71 -18.45 9.30
CA PRO A 58 -5.41 -19.37 8.40
C PRO A 58 -5.95 -18.69 7.14
N SER A 59 -6.41 -17.43 7.25
CA SER A 59 -7.12 -16.75 6.16
C SER A 59 -6.18 -16.02 5.18
N ASP A 60 -4.92 -15.80 5.59
CA ASP A 60 -3.91 -15.07 4.80
C ASP A 60 -2.83 -15.95 4.16
N LEU A 61 -2.78 -17.26 4.42
CA LEU A 61 -1.67 -18.15 4.04
C LEU A 61 -1.32 -18.16 2.53
N LEU A 62 -2.29 -17.82 1.66
CA LEU A 62 -2.09 -17.74 0.21
C LEU A 62 -1.99 -16.31 -0.33
N LYS A 63 -2.28 -15.29 0.50
CA LYS A 63 -2.31 -13.87 0.12
C LYS A 63 -1.16 -13.06 0.73
N ALA A 64 -0.66 -13.49 1.89
CA ALA A 64 0.47 -12.91 2.59
C ALA A 64 1.65 -13.89 2.62
N LYS A 65 2.87 -13.36 2.65
CA LYS A 65 4.11 -14.13 2.72
C LYS A 65 5.12 -13.37 3.57
N ASP A 66 6.07 -14.10 4.13
CA ASP A 66 7.15 -13.52 4.94
C ASP A 66 8.06 -12.61 4.13
N TRP A 67 8.32 -12.93 2.85
CA TRP A 67 9.06 -12.05 1.94
C TRP A 67 8.81 -12.45 0.48
N GLY A 68 8.64 -11.46 -0.41
CA GLY A 68 8.62 -11.67 -1.85
C GLY A 68 7.23 -11.83 -2.44
N MET A 69 7.17 -12.38 -3.66
CA MET A 69 5.93 -12.49 -4.42
C MET A 69 5.00 -13.58 -3.87
N THR A 70 3.69 -13.31 -3.93
CA THR A 70 2.61 -14.27 -3.65
C THR A 70 1.90 -14.73 -4.93
N ALA A 71 0.91 -15.62 -4.83
CA ALA A 71 0.04 -15.95 -5.96
C ALA A 71 -0.91 -14.79 -6.33
N SER A 72 -1.12 -13.83 -5.41
CA SER A 72 -1.73 -12.52 -5.67
C SER A 72 -0.73 -11.53 -6.28
N PRO A 73 -1.18 -10.41 -6.88
CA PRO A 73 -0.28 -9.42 -7.47
C PRO A 73 0.35 -8.51 -6.39
N ILE A 74 0.83 -9.10 -5.30
CA ILE A 74 1.39 -8.45 -4.12
C ILE A 74 2.80 -9.00 -3.89
N TRP A 75 3.77 -8.08 -3.81
CA TRP A 75 5.10 -8.36 -3.33
C TRP A 75 5.24 -7.88 -1.90
N TRP A 76 5.58 -8.80 -1.00
CA TRP A 76 5.68 -8.55 0.44
C TRP A 76 7.08 -8.13 0.84
N ALA A 77 7.16 -7.12 1.70
CA ALA A 77 8.37 -6.79 2.46
C ALA A 77 8.69 -7.87 3.49
N CYS A 78 9.94 -7.89 3.95
CA CYS A 78 10.43 -8.88 4.89
C CYS A 78 9.75 -8.76 6.27
N ASP A 79 9.09 -9.84 6.69
CA ASP A 79 8.56 -10.08 8.03
C ASP A 79 8.56 -11.59 8.32
N PHE A 80 9.71 -12.13 8.71
CA PHE A 80 9.82 -13.55 9.08
C PHE A 80 9.06 -13.93 10.36
N ALA A 81 8.62 -12.93 11.13
CA ALA A 81 7.81 -13.15 12.32
C ALA A 81 6.31 -13.16 12.01
N ARG A 82 5.88 -12.99 10.75
CA ARG A 82 4.46 -12.88 10.36
C ARG A 82 3.59 -14.01 10.90
N GLY A 83 4.06 -15.25 10.81
CA GLY A 83 3.35 -16.43 11.32
C GLY A 83 3.37 -16.58 12.85
N PHE A 84 4.15 -15.78 13.56
CA PHE A 84 4.39 -15.88 15.01
C PHE A 84 3.78 -14.73 15.82
N HIS A 85 3.22 -13.71 15.17
CA HIS A 85 2.68 -12.55 15.88
C HIS A 85 1.52 -12.90 16.84
N GLY A 86 0.87 -14.06 16.66
CA GLY A 86 -0.24 -14.51 17.52
C GLY A 86 -1.58 -13.87 17.15
N LYS A 87 -2.68 -14.47 17.61
CA LYS A 87 -4.06 -14.03 17.24
C LYS A 87 -4.46 -12.70 17.87
N ASP A 88 -3.92 -12.38 19.05
CA ASP A 88 -4.22 -11.14 19.80
C ASP A 88 -3.29 -9.99 19.43
N SER A 89 -2.55 -10.14 18.33
CA SER A 89 -1.56 -9.16 17.89
C SER A 89 -2.24 -7.95 17.23
N ASN A 90 -1.61 -6.79 17.37
CA ASN A 90 -2.03 -5.55 16.72
C ASN A 90 -1.50 -5.44 15.27
N TYR A 91 -1.00 -6.54 14.71
CA TYR A 91 -0.35 -6.53 13.41
C TYR A 91 -1.36 -6.56 12.27
N TYR A 92 -1.14 -5.71 11.28
CA TYR A 92 -1.95 -5.59 10.07
C TYR A 92 -1.11 -5.87 8.84
N ASN A 93 -1.76 -6.49 7.86
CA ASN A 93 -1.32 -6.61 6.49
C ASN A 93 -1.76 -5.34 5.75
N VAL A 94 -0.81 -4.52 5.29
CA VAL A 94 -1.08 -3.31 4.48
C VAL A 94 -0.55 -3.52 3.08
N VAL A 95 -1.33 -3.14 2.07
CA VAL A 95 -0.98 -3.25 0.66
C VAL A 95 -1.23 -1.91 -0.03
N ILE A 96 -0.18 -1.39 -0.66
CA ILE A 96 -0.22 -0.12 -1.41
C ILE A 96 -0.29 -0.41 -2.90
N ASP A 97 -1.36 0.07 -3.52
CA ASP A 97 -1.47 0.13 -4.95
C ASP A 97 -0.94 1.47 -5.45
N THR A 98 -0.07 1.41 -6.46
CA THR A 98 0.48 2.59 -7.14
C THR A 98 0.15 2.61 -8.63
N GLY A 99 -0.88 1.87 -9.06
CA GLY A 99 -1.27 1.71 -10.46
C GLY A 99 -0.41 0.74 -11.26
N THR A 100 0.61 0.13 -10.63
CA THR A 100 1.50 -0.82 -11.30
C THR A 100 0.98 -2.25 -11.24
N ARG A 101 1.56 -3.14 -12.04
CA ARG A 101 1.22 -4.57 -12.04
C ARG A 101 1.43 -5.25 -10.68
N ILE A 102 2.38 -4.78 -9.88
CA ILE A 102 2.71 -5.36 -8.57
C ILE A 102 2.42 -4.34 -7.46
N MET A 103 1.59 -4.73 -6.51
CA MET A 103 1.27 -3.97 -5.30
C MET A 103 2.29 -4.28 -4.19
N LYS A 104 2.45 -3.35 -3.24
CA LYS A 104 3.52 -3.38 -2.24
C LYS A 104 2.91 -3.75 -0.90
N GLY A 105 3.11 -5.00 -0.47
CA GLY A 105 2.64 -5.52 0.81
C GLY A 105 3.66 -5.34 1.92
N PHE A 106 3.23 -5.01 3.13
CA PHE A 106 4.07 -4.94 4.33
C PHE A 106 3.23 -5.07 5.61
N SER A 107 3.90 -5.23 6.74
CA SER A 107 3.27 -5.31 8.06
C SER A 107 3.19 -3.93 8.70
N VAL A 108 2.19 -3.69 9.56
CA VAL A 108 2.07 -2.49 10.40
C VAL A 108 1.69 -2.94 11.81
N VAL A 109 2.33 -2.39 12.84
CA VAL A 109 2.14 -2.83 14.26
C VAL A 109 0.94 -2.16 14.94
N SER A 110 0.58 -0.93 14.54
CA SER A 110 -0.58 -0.22 15.06
C SER A 110 -1.32 0.45 13.91
N ILE A 111 -2.38 -0.20 13.41
CA ILE A 111 -3.11 0.32 12.24
C ILE A 111 -3.80 1.66 12.54
N GLY A 112 -4.26 1.86 13.78
CA GLY A 112 -4.94 3.09 14.20
C GLY A 112 -4.01 4.30 14.07
N ASP A 113 -2.82 4.19 14.66
CA ASP A 113 -1.81 5.26 14.62
C ASP A 113 -1.36 5.51 13.19
N PHE A 114 -1.04 4.45 12.43
CA PHE A 114 -0.64 4.56 11.03
C PHE A 114 -1.70 5.27 10.16
N LEU A 115 -2.98 4.85 10.25
CA LEU A 115 -4.05 5.43 9.46
C LEU A 115 -4.40 6.86 9.91
N SER A 116 -4.30 7.17 11.20
CA SER A 116 -4.53 8.53 11.71
C SER A 116 -3.59 9.56 11.06
N GLN A 117 -2.37 9.12 10.73
CA GLN A 117 -1.34 9.95 10.09
C GLN A 117 -1.39 9.90 8.56
N LEU A 118 -1.81 8.77 7.96
CA LEU A 118 -1.87 8.61 6.50
C LEU A 118 -3.12 9.24 5.88
N ARG A 119 -4.28 9.19 6.55
CA ARG A 119 -5.55 9.72 6.04
C ARG A 119 -5.53 11.22 5.70
N PRO A 120 -4.82 12.10 6.43
CA PRO A 120 -4.67 13.49 6.02
C PRO A 120 -3.87 13.68 4.72
N LEU A 121 -3.08 12.69 4.29
CA LEU A 121 -2.18 12.78 3.14
C LEU A 121 -2.72 12.10 1.88
N VAL A 122 -3.74 11.25 2.02
CA VAL A 122 -4.32 10.44 0.96
C VAL A 122 -5.83 10.51 1.05
N ASP A 123 -6.51 10.69 -0.08
CA ASP A 123 -7.97 10.83 -0.11
C ASP A 123 -8.68 9.62 0.52
N ASN A 124 -9.70 9.87 1.35
CA ASN A 124 -10.33 8.86 2.20
C ASN A 124 -10.99 7.71 1.40
N GLU A 125 -11.44 7.96 0.18
CA GLU A 125 -12.04 6.98 -0.72
C GLU A 125 -11.05 5.92 -1.24
N LYS A 126 -9.74 6.16 -1.07
CA LYS A 126 -8.68 5.24 -1.49
C LYS A 126 -8.44 4.11 -0.48
N PHE A 127 -9.04 4.18 0.71
CA PHE A 127 -8.83 3.21 1.79
C PHE A 127 -9.86 2.09 1.74
N ILE A 128 -9.39 0.85 1.76
CA ILE A 128 -10.22 -0.36 1.69
C ILE A 128 -9.83 -1.25 2.87
N SER A 129 -10.76 -1.44 3.81
CA SER A 129 -10.54 -2.26 5.01
C SER A 129 -10.87 -3.73 4.78
N ASP A 130 -10.27 -4.58 5.60
CA ASP A 130 -10.58 -6.01 5.81
C ASP A 130 -10.45 -6.91 4.57
N ILE A 131 -9.78 -6.42 3.53
CA ILE A 131 -9.62 -7.14 2.25
C ILE A 131 -8.17 -7.04 1.79
N LEU A 132 -7.62 -8.17 1.32
CA LEU A 132 -6.36 -8.21 0.56
C LEU A 132 -6.65 -8.52 -0.91
N PRO A 133 -6.04 -7.75 -1.85
CA PRO A 133 -6.32 -7.89 -3.26
C PRO A 133 -5.84 -9.23 -3.82
N SER A 134 -6.64 -9.79 -4.70
CA SER A 134 -6.41 -11.03 -5.43
C SER A 134 -6.16 -10.75 -6.92
N CYS A 135 -5.76 -11.78 -7.68
CA CYS A 135 -5.60 -11.65 -9.13
C CYS A 135 -6.90 -11.28 -9.85
N SER A 136 -8.06 -11.70 -9.33
CA SER A 136 -9.37 -11.47 -9.94
C SER A 136 -9.82 -10.01 -9.86
N ASP A 137 -9.37 -9.27 -8.84
CA ASP A 137 -9.83 -7.90 -8.56
C ASP A 137 -9.38 -6.88 -9.62
N ARG A 138 -8.40 -7.25 -10.47
CA ARG A 138 -7.95 -6.41 -11.59
C ARG A 138 -8.85 -6.50 -12.83
N ILE A 139 -9.64 -7.56 -12.96
CA ILE A 139 -10.44 -7.81 -14.18
C ILE A 139 -11.60 -6.81 -14.27
N ILE A 140 -12.16 -6.39 -13.12
CA ILE A 140 -13.33 -5.51 -13.05
C ILE A 140 -13.00 -4.05 -13.44
N GLN A 141 -11.76 -3.60 -13.26
CA GLN A 141 -11.40 -2.21 -13.56
C GLN A 141 -11.12 -1.95 -15.04
N LYS A 142 -10.70 -2.97 -15.81
CA LYS A 142 -10.52 -2.80 -17.27
C LYS A 142 -11.85 -2.78 -18.02
N SER A 143 -12.85 -3.58 -17.60
CA SER A 143 -14.16 -3.63 -18.26
C SER A 143 -14.97 -2.35 -18.07
N SER A 144 -14.75 -1.62 -16.97
CA SER A 144 -15.46 -0.37 -16.67
C SER A 144 -14.95 0.84 -17.48
N GLN A 145 -13.70 0.81 -17.97
CA GLN A 145 -13.13 1.87 -18.82
C GLN A 145 -13.31 1.63 -20.33
N SER A 146 -13.55 0.38 -20.75
CA SER A 146 -13.77 0.06 -22.17
C SER A 146 -15.18 0.37 -22.67
N SER A 147 -16.16 0.51 -21.77
CA SER A 147 -17.57 0.71 -22.15
C SER A 147 -17.96 2.18 -22.39
N GLN A 148 -17.07 3.15 -22.12
CA GLN A 148 -17.33 4.58 -22.33
C GLN A 148 -16.69 5.17 -23.60
N ARG A 149 -16.05 4.36 -24.45
CA ARG A 149 -15.35 4.87 -25.65
C ARG A 149 -16.05 4.59 -26.99
N ASN A 150 -17.25 4.00 -26.99
CA ASN A 150 -17.90 3.52 -28.22
C ASN A 150 -19.31 4.10 -28.49
N GLU A 151 -19.63 5.32 -28.06
CA GLU A 151 -20.95 5.93 -28.37
C GLU A 151 -20.93 7.33 -29.02
N GLU A 152 -19.77 7.91 -29.35
CA GLU A 152 -19.71 9.15 -30.12
C GLU A 152 -19.13 8.90 -31.52
N THR A 153 -19.93 8.31 -32.40
CA THR A 153 -19.86 8.53 -33.86
C THR A 153 -21.11 7.97 -34.53
N LYS A 154 -22.23 8.68 -34.40
CA LYS A 154 -23.34 8.64 -35.38
C LYS A 154 -23.28 9.96 -36.18
N THR A 155 -22.86 9.93 -37.46
CA THR A 155 -23.67 10.02 -38.73
C THR A 155 -24.36 11.39 -38.92
N PRO A 156 -24.70 11.90 -40.15
CA PRO A 156 -24.79 11.21 -41.44
C PRO A 156 -24.30 11.97 -42.71
N LEU A 157 -24.34 11.20 -43.81
CA LEU A 157 -24.42 11.48 -45.26
C LEU A 157 -24.44 12.94 -45.74
#